data_AF-A0A4R5VG64-F1
#
_entry.id   AF-A0A4R5VG64-F1
#
_cell.length_a   1.000
_cell.length_b   1.000
_cell.length_c   1.000
_cell.angle_alpha   90.00
_cell.angle_beta   90.00
_cell.angle_gamma   90.00
#
_symmetry.space_group_name_H-M   'P 1'
#
loop_
_entity.id
_entity.type
_entity.pdbx_description
1 polymer ?
#
loop_
_entity_poly.entity_id
_entity_poly.type
_entity_poly.pdbx_seq_one_letter_code
_entity_poly.pdbx_strand_id
1 'polypeptide(L)' 'GVDATTAPLVANAGADVLVAGSAVFRGGSLERPEVYGQNIRAIREAAQGVYV' A
#
# COMPACT_ATOMS: atom_id res chain seq x y z
N GLY A 1 -4.57 8.84 -0.27
CA GLY A 1 -3.64 9.29 0.79
C GLY A 1 -2.33 8.61 0.52
N VAL A 2 -2.12 7.43 1.11
CA VAL A 2 -1.07 6.48 0.71
C VAL A 2 -1.70 5.27 0.04
N ASP A 3 -1.29 4.96 -1.19
CA ASP A 3 -1.56 3.71 -1.92
C ASP A 3 -0.33 3.31 -2.76
N ALA A 4 -0.41 2.25 -3.56
CA ALA A 4 0.72 1.78 -4.36
C ALA A 4 1.26 2.83 -5.36
N THR A 5 0.46 3.80 -5.77
CA THR A 5 0.90 4.86 -6.68
C THR A 5 1.58 6.02 -5.94
N THR A 6 1.17 6.29 -4.70
CA THR A 6 1.71 7.42 -3.92
C THR A 6 2.78 7.02 -2.91
N ALA A 7 2.86 5.75 -2.51
CA ALA A 7 3.87 5.24 -1.59
C ALA A 7 5.31 5.52 -2.04
N PRO A 8 5.69 5.38 -3.34
CA PRO A 8 7.03 5.75 -3.79
C PRO A 8 7.32 7.24 -3.60
N LEU A 9 6.32 8.10 -3.81
CA LEU A 9 6.48 9.55 -3.67
C LEU A 9 6.79 9.94 -2.22
N VAL A 10 6.08 9.31 -1.28
CA VAL A 10 6.27 9.54 0.16
C VAL A 10 7.62 9.01 0.63
N ALA A 11 8.02 7.82 0.18
CA ALA A 11 9.34 7.25 0.47
C ALA A 11 10.48 8.12 -0.09
N ASN A 12 10.35 8.57 -1.35
CA ASN A 12 11.34 9.44 -1.99
C ASN A 12 11.44 10.83 -1.35
N ALA A 13 10.39 11.29 -0.67
CA ALA A 13 10.42 12.51 0.12
C ALA A 13 11.18 12.36 1.46
N GLY A 14 11.68 11.16 1.77
CA GLY A 14 12.46 10.87 2.98
C GLY A 14 11.62 10.42 4.17
N ALA A 15 10.40 9.92 3.95
CA ALA A 15 9.57 9.40 5.03
C ALA A 15 10.03 8.01 5.48
N ASP A 16 10.27 7.86 6.78
CA ASP A 16 10.61 6.55 7.38
C ASP A 16 9.38 5.67 7.63
N VAL A 17 8.19 6.28 7.75
CA VAL A 17 6.93 5.59 8.10
C VAL A 17 5.78 6.07 7.23
N LEU A 18 5.01 5.13 6.69
CA LEU A 18 3.84 5.37 5.84
C LEU A 18 2.58 4.83 6.52
N VAL A 19 1.48 5.58 6.49
CA VAL A 19 0.17 5.14 7.02
C VAL A 19 -0.84 5.02 5.89
N ALA A 20 -1.32 3.80 5.66
CA ALA A 20 -2.36 3.50 4.67
C ALA A 20 -3.59 2.88 5.37
N GLY A 21 -4.75 3.54 5.23
CA GLY A 21 -6.03 3.06 5.76
C GLY A 21 -6.94 2.54 4.64
N SER A 22 -7.62 3.45 3.94
CA SER A 22 -8.60 3.07 2.91
C SER A 22 -8.02 2.25 1.76
N ALA A 23 -6.74 2.43 1.42
CA ALA A 23 -6.07 1.63 0.39
C ALA A 23 -5.86 0.17 0.81
N VAL A 24 -5.71 -0.11 2.10
CA VAL A 24 -5.61 -1.48 2.62
C VAL A 24 -6.94 -2.21 2.45
N PHE A 25 -8.05 -1.56 2.79
CA PHE A 25 -9.37 -2.20 2.82
C PHE A 25 -10.12 -2.17 1.48
N ARG A 26 -9.68 -1.35 0.52
CA ARG A 26 -10.37 -1.19 -0.76
C ARG A 26 -10.55 -2.54 -1.47
N GLY A 27 -11.80 -2.88 -1.76
CA GLY A 27 -12.18 -4.08 -2.50
C GLY A 27 -12.11 -5.38 -1.69
N GLY A 28 -11.68 -5.35 -0.44
CA GLY A 28 -11.75 -6.50 0.46
C GLY A 28 -13.04 -6.51 1.27
N SER A 29 -13.39 -7.69 1.77
CA SER A 29 -14.58 -7.93 2.60
C SER A 29 -14.34 -9.15 3.50
N LEU A 30 -15.33 -9.53 4.29
CA LEU A 30 -15.29 -10.78 5.06
C LEU A 30 -15.18 -12.02 4.15
N GLU A 31 -15.74 -11.95 2.95
CA GLU A 31 -15.72 -13.03 1.96
C GLU A 31 -14.42 -13.04 1.14
N ARG A 32 -13.71 -11.90 1.12
CA ARG A 32 -12.46 -11.68 0.37
C ARG A 32 -11.36 -11.03 1.23
N PRO A 33 -10.96 -11.65 2.37
CA PRO A 33 -9.97 -11.08 3.27
C PRO A 33 -8.56 -11.03 2.67
N GLU A 34 -8.27 -11.86 1.67
CA GLU A 34 -6.98 -11.93 0.98
C GLU A 34 -6.60 -10.61 0.28
N VAL A 35 -7.61 -9.82 -0.12
CA VAL A 35 -7.40 -8.52 -0.77
C VAL A 35 -6.64 -7.55 0.14
N TYR A 36 -6.86 -7.61 1.46
CA TYR A 36 -6.12 -6.76 2.40
C TYR A 36 -4.62 -7.06 2.36
N GLY A 37 -4.25 -8.34 2.35
CA GLY A 37 -2.85 -8.78 2.24
C GLY A 37 -2.22 -8.39 0.90
N GLN A 38 -2.97 -8.52 -0.19
CA GLN A 38 -2.52 -8.11 -1.53
C GLN A 38 -2.26 -6.60 -1.59
N ASN A 39 -3.19 -5.79 -1.07
CA ASN A 39 -3.04 -4.34 -1.02
C ASN A 39 -1.85 -3.91 -0.15
N ILE A 40 -1.67 -4.52 1.03
CA ILE A 40 -0.51 -4.25 1.91
C ILE A 40 0.78 -4.60 1.19
N ARG A 41 0.86 -5.76 0.51
CA ARG A 41 2.04 -6.17 -0.25
C ARG A 41 2.36 -5.15 -1.34
N ALA A 42 1.37 -4.77 -2.15
CA ALA A 42 1.55 -3.80 -3.23
C ALA A 42 2.08 -2.45 -2.71
N ILE A 43 1.52 -1.93 -1.61
CA ILE A 43 1.98 -0.68 -0.99
C ILE A 43 3.43 -0.79 -0.50
N ARG A 44 3.81 -1.92 0.12
CA ARG A 44 5.18 -2.14 0.59
C ARG A 44 6.16 -2.27 -0.57
N GLU A 45 5.83 -3.06 -1.58
CA GLU A 45 6.64 -3.23 -2.78
C GLU A 45 6.84 -1.90 -3.50
N ALA A 46 5.80 -1.06 -3.56
CA ALA A 46 5.88 0.26 -4.17
C ALA A 46 6.80 1.20 -3.37
N ALA A 47 6.67 1.22 -2.03
CA ALA A 47 7.56 1.97 -1.17
C ALA A 47 9.04 1.51 -1.28
N GLN A 48 9.27 0.24 -1.60
CA GLN A 48 10.60 -0.34 -1.80
C GLN A 48 11.12 -0.24 -3.25
N GLY A 49 10.33 0.26 -4.18
CA GLY A 49 10.71 0.38 -5.60
C GLY A 49 10.77 -0.96 -6.35
N VAL A 50 10.11 -2.01 -5.85
CA VAL A 50 10.09 -3.36 -6.45
C VAL A 50 8.73 -3.76 -7.01
N TYR A 51 7.76 -2.83 -6.99
CA TYR A 51 6.43 -3.05 -7.52
C TYR A 51 6.44 -3.02 -9.06
N VAL A 52 5.79 -4.01 -9.69
CA VAL A 52 5.71 -4.22 -11.15
C VAL A 52 4.28 -4.18 -11.66
#